data_AF-A0A3M1F8U4-F1
#
_entry.id   AF-A0A3M1F8U4-F1
#
_cell.length_a   1.000
_cell.length_b   1.000
_cell.length_c   1.000
_cell.angle_alpha   90.00
_cell.angle_beta   90.00
_cell.angle_gamma   90.00
#
_symmetry.space_group_name_H-M   'P 1'
#
loop_
_entity.id
_entity.type
_entity.pdbx_description
1 polymer ?
#
loop_
_entity_poly.entity_id
_entity_poly.type
_entity_poly.pdbx_seq_one_letter_code
_entity_poly.pdbx_strand_id
1 'polypeptide(L)' 'MVQLRSEQHLPPGAPLIAEGRTVGAVTSSAYSPAQGTHLALAIVKRPHNQPGSQLETESGATATVVRAW' A
#
# COMPACT_ATOMS: atom_id res chain seq x y z
N MET A 1 -3.60 10.26 4.17
CA MET A 1 -2.55 9.22 4.31
C MET A 1 -3.24 7.87 4.47
N VAL A 2 -2.62 6.72 4.16
CA VAL A 2 -3.29 5.40 4.30
C VAL A 2 -2.38 4.34 4.91
N GLN A 3 -2.99 3.37 5.59
CA GLN A 3 -2.36 2.12 6.01
C GLN A 3 -2.62 1.06 4.95
N LEU A 4 -1.56 0.39 4.52
CA LEU A 4 -1.59 -0.73 3.59
C LEU A 4 -1.28 -2.03 4.32
N ARG A 5 -1.87 -3.12 3.83
CA ARG A 5 -1.52 -4.50 4.19
C ARG A 5 -1.13 -5.26 2.93
N SER A 6 -0.07 -6.07 3.02
CA SER A 6 0.39 -6.94 1.93
C SER A 6 0.97 -8.24 2.49
N GLU A 7 0.94 -9.28 1.66
CA GLU A 7 1.67 -10.53 1.92
C GLU A 7 3.18 -10.37 1.66
N GLN A 8 3.58 -9.32 0.95
CA GLN A 8 4.95 -9.09 0.52
C GLN A 8 5.46 -7.76 1.09
N HIS A 9 6.79 -7.65 1.21
CA HIS A 9 7.41 -6.41 1.62
C HIS A 9 7.16 -5.32 0.57
N LEU A 10 6.69 -4.15 1.02
CA LEU A 10 6.48 -2.95 0.20
C LEU A 10 7.59 -1.94 0.51
N PRO A 11 8.61 -1.78 -0.33
CA PRO A 11 9.74 -0.90 -0.02
C PRO A 11 9.30 0.58 0.10
N PRO A 12 9.86 1.36 1.03
CA PRO A 12 9.67 2.81 1.04
C PRO A 12 10.08 3.43 -0.32
N GLY A 13 9.26 4.33 -0.83
CA GLY A 13 9.42 4.93 -2.16
C GLY A 13 8.81 4.13 -3.31
N ALA A 14 8.37 2.88 -3.08
CA ALA A 14 7.77 2.08 -4.13
C ALA A 14 6.49 2.76 -4.67
N PRO A 15 6.34 2.91 -6.00
CA PRO A 15 5.15 3.48 -6.61
C PRO A 15 3.96 2.54 -6.42
N LEU A 16 2.80 3.12 -6.10
CA LEU A 16 1.54 2.41 -5.99
C LEU A 16 0.71 2.68 -7.25
N ILE A 17 0.24 1.61 -7.86
CA ILE A 17 -0.44 1.59 -9.15
C ILE A 17 -1.88 1.13 -8.93
N ALA A 18 -2.81 1.84 -9.55
CA ALA A 18 -4.19 1.40 -9.73
C ALA A 18 -4.60 1.70 -11.16
N GLU A 19 -5.31 0.78 -11.80
CA GLU A 19 -5.81 0.96 -13.17
C GLU A 19 -4.68 1.34 -14.16
N GLY A 20 -3.50 0.74 -13.98
CA GLY A 20 -2.31 0.98 -14.82
C GLY A 20 -1.65 2.35 -14.63
N ARG A 21 -2.00 3.11 -13.59
CA ARG A 21 -1.45 4.44 -13.33
C ARG A 21 -0.87 4.57 -11.93
N THR A 22 0.21 5.31 -11.79
CA THR A 22 0.77 5.64 -10.47
C THR A 22 -0.15 6.61 -9.71
N VAL A 23 -0.72 6.10 -8.63
CA VAL A 23 -1.67 6.81 -7.75
C VAL A 23 -1.08 7.20 -6.42
N GLY A 24 0.15 6.78 -6.10
CA GLY A 24 0.79 7.11 -4.83
C GLY A 24 2.17 6.50 -4.68
N ALA A 25 2.70 6.57 -3.47
CA ALA A 25 3.93 5.89 -3.10
C ALA A 25 3.91 5.46 -1.63
N VAL A 26 4.64 4.39 -1.36
CA VAL A 26 4.93 3.92 0.01
C VAL A 26 5.86 4.92 0.69
N THR A 27 5.57 5.27 1.93
CA THR A 27 6.39 6.20 2.75
C THR A 27 7.22 5.46 3.79
N SER A 28 6.66 4.40 4.39
CA SER A 28 7.35 3.54 5.35
C SER A 28 6.71 2.16 5.35
N SER A 29 7.45 1.15 5.81
CA SER A 29 7.02 -0.24 5.81
C SER A 29 7.64 -1.03 6.95
N ALA A 30 6.90 -1.98 7.52
CA ALA A 30 7.39 -2.90 8.53
C ALA A 30 6.66 -4.24 8.44
N TYR A 31 7.30 -5.32 8.87
CA TYR A 31 6.61 -6.57 9.16
C TYR A 31 5.99 -6.50 10.56
N SER A 32 4.74 -6.96 10.72
CA SER A 32 4.04 -7.01 12.00
C SER A 32 3.94 -8.46 12.48
N PRO A 33 4.79 -8.91 13.44
CA PRO A 33 4.71 -10.28 13.95
C PRO A 33 3.36 -10.62 14.58
N ALA A 34 2.72 -9.66 15.24
CA ALA A 34 1.41 -9.85 15.88
C ALA A 34 0.29 -10.12 14.86
N GLN A 35 0.44 -9.67 13.60
CA GLN A 35 -0.54 -9.87 12.53
C GLN A 35 -0.06 -10.82 11.43
N GLY A 36 1.19 -11.29 11.51
CA GLY A 36 1.80 -12.18 10.52
C GLY A 36 1.88 -11.60 9.10
N THR A 37 1.93 -10.28 8.93
CA THR A 37 1.76 -9.62 7.62
C THR A 37 2.64 -8.37 7.49
N HIS A 38 2.89 -7.93 6.24
CA HIS A 38 3.57 -6.68 5.98
C HIS A 38 2.57 -5.52 6.02
N LEU A 39 2.94 -4.49 6.78
CA LEU A 39 2.20 -3.24 6.89
C LEU A 39 3.03 -2.10 6.31
N ALA A 40 2.35 -1.13 5.70
CA ALA A 40 3.01 0.06 5.18
C ALA A 40 2.14 1.30 5.36
N LEU A 41 2.78 2.47 5.40
CA LEU A 41 2.11 3.77 5.26
C LEU A 41 2.34 4.30 3.86
N ALA A 42 1.33 4.94 3.28
CA ALA A 42 1.43 5.52 1.95
C ALA A 42 0.64 6.82 1.81
N ILE A 43 1.06 7.63 0.84
CA ILE A 43 0.26 8.73 0.31
C ILE A 43 -0.35 8.24 -1.00
N VAL A 44 -1.68 8.17 -1.05
CA VAL A 44 -2.45 7.67 -2.19
C VAL A 44 -3.49 8.73 -2.59
N LYS A 45 -3.58 9.00 -3.88
CA LYS A 45 -4.55 9.93 -4.47
C LYS A 45 -5.98 9.38 -4.32
N ARG A 46 -6.94 10.29 -4.13
CA ARG A 46 -8.37 9.96 -4.19
C ARG A 46 -8.73 9.55 -5.63
N PRO A 47 -9.69 8.62 -5.84
CA PRO A 47 -10.46 7.88 -4.83
C PRO A 47 -9.77 6.58 -4.34
N HIS A 48 -8.59 6.21 -4.83
CA HIS A 48 -7.92 4.94 -4.52
C HIS A 48 -7.39 4.81 -3.08
N ASN A 49 -7.66 5.81 -2.24
CA ASN A 49 -7.24 5.85 -0.84
C ASN A 49 -8.30 5.32 0.13
N GLN A 50 -9.43 4.77 -0.36
CA GLN A 50 -10.50 4.24 0.49
C GLN A 50 -10.17 2.83 1.00
N PRO A 51 -10.58 2.47 2.24
CA PRO A 51 -10.48 1.10 2.73
C PRO A 51 -11.07 0.08 1.74
N GLY A 52 -10.35 -1.03 1.53
CA GLY A 52 -10.69 -2.05 0.53
C GLY A 52 -10.10 -1.82 -0.86
N SER A 53 -9.57 -0.62 -1.16
CA SER A 53 -8.91 -0.35 -2.44
C SER A 53 -7.69 -1.26 -2.63
N GLN A 54 -7.60 -1.88 -3.81
CA GLN A 54 -6.45 -2.70 -4.21
C GLN A 54 -5.46 -1.85 -4.98
N LEU A 55 -4.18 -1.98 -4.62
CA LEU A 55 -3.06 -1.29 -5.22
C LEU A 55 -1.98 -2.32 -5.55
N GLU A 56 -1.20 -2.03 -6.58
CA GLU A 56 -0.08 -2.85 -7.01
C GLU A 56 1.21 -2.03 -6.99
N THR A 57 2.34 -2.70 -6.95
CA THR A 57 3.65 -2.09 -7.18
C THR A 57 4.19 -2.56 -8.54
N GLU A 58 5.19 -1.86 -9.07
CA GLU A 58 5.84 -2.27 -10.32
C GLU A 58 6.49 -3.67 -10.24
N SER A 59 6.87 -4.12 -9.03
CA SER A 59 7.38 -5.47 -8.80
C SER A 59 6.29 -6.55 -8.73
N GLY A 60 5.02 -6.18 -8.90
CA GLY A 60 3.87 -7.10 -8.84
C GLY A 60 3.36 -7.38 -7.43
N ALA A 61 3.86 -6.69 -6.40
CA ALA A 61 3.34 -6.85 -5.04
C ALA A 61 1.99 -6.16 -4.91
N THR A 62 1.01 -6.87 -4.36
CA THR A 62 -0.36 -6.39 -4.13
C THR A 62 -0.50 -5.84 -2.72
N ALA A 63 -1.28 -4.78 -2.56
CA ALA A 63 -1.53 -4.13 -1.28
C ALA A 63 -2.99 -3.70 -1.18
N THR A 64 -3.60 -3.95 -0.03
CA THR A 64 -4.96 -3.48 0.27
C THR A 64 -4.90 -2.30 1.24
N VAL A 65 -5.65 -1.24 0.93
CA VAL A 65 -5.86 -0.13 1.87
C VAL A 65 -6.73 -0.63 3.02
N VAL A 66 -6.22 -0.61 4.25
CA VAL A 66 -6.95 -1.02 5.45
C VAL A 66 -7.63 0.18 6.11
N ARG A 67 -6.96 1.34 6.08
CA ARG A 67 -7.41 2.55 6.77
C ARG A 67 -6.91 3.78 6.05
N ALA A 68 -7.71 4.85 6.08
CA ALA A 68 -7.32 6.19 5.68
C ALA A 68 -7.38 7.15 6.87
N TRP A 69 -6.48 8.14 6.86
CA TRP A 69 -6.52 9.34 7.68
C TRP A 69 -6.73 10.56 6.79
#